data_AF-X0YDL1-F1
#
_entry.id   AF-X0YDL1-F1
#
_cell.length_a   1.000
_cell.length_b   1.000
_cell.length_c   1.000
_cell.angle_alpha   90.00
_cell.angle_beta   90.00
_cell.angle_gamma   90.00
#
_symmetry.space_group_name_H-M   'P 1'
#
loop_
_entity.id
_entity.type
_entity.pdbx_description
1 polymer ?
#
loop_
_entity_poly.entity_id
_entity_poly.type
_entity_poly.pdbx_seq_one_letter_code
_entity_poly.pdbx_strand_id
1 'polypeptide(L)'
;MIRNAFREDGSWALVILLIPFVAAASLYNLSTPLYESPDELQHAAYAVWLADGRGLPVVDPAAPGPWRQEGTQPPLYYWIVAQVVAAVPHDGVEGLATLNPYASIGDPQRPDNKNRVLHDVEKERWPFSADARSVHLARGISTLMAVGTLVAIYC
;
A
#
# COMPACT_ATOMS: atom_id res chain seq x y z
N MET A 1 18.28 -42.89 6.89
CA MET A 1 19.14 -41.99 6.08
C MET A 1 18.38 -41.40 4.87
N ILE A 2 17.07 -41.10 4.98
CA ILE A 2 16.21 -40.63 3.85
C ILE A 2 15.38 -39.42 4.29
N ARG A 3 15.96 -38.52 5.09
CA ARG A 3 15.24 -37.35 5.64
C ARG A 3 15.76 -36.00 5.14
N ASN A 4 16.83 -36.03 4.32
CA ASN A 4 17.53 -34.82 3.87
C ASN A 4 17.33 -34.49 2.37
N ALA A 5 16.92 -35.43 1.53
CA ALA A 5 16.77 -35.15 0.08
C ALA A 5 15.67 -34.12 -0.21
N PHE A 6 14.50 -34.23 0.43
CA PHE A 6 13.39 -33.29 0.23
C PHE A 6 13.63 -31.88 0.78
N ARG A 7 14.66 -31.68 1.61
CA ARG A 7 14.91 -30.40 2.28
C ARG A 7 15.82 -29.48 1.44
N GLU A 8 16.60 -30.03 0.52
CA GLU A 8 17.41 -29.25 -0.43
C GLU A 8 16.57 -28.79 -1.64
N ASP A 9 15.63 -29.61 -2.11
CA ASP A 9 14.75 -29.31 -3.25
C ASP A 9 13.76 -28.16 -2.96
N GLY A 10 13.28 -28.07 -1.71
CA GLY A 10 12.38 -27.00 -1.28
C GLY A 10 13.01 -25.60 -1.30
N SER A 11 14.34 -25.52 -1.11
CA SER A 11 15.05 -24.23 -1.14
C SER A 11 15.08 -23.61 -2.54
N TRP A 12 15.29 -24.44 -3.57
CA TRP A 12 15.29 -23.98 -4.96
C TRP A 12 13.89 -23.63 -5.45
N ALA A 13 12.87 -24.41 -5.05
CA ALA A 13 11.48 -24.08 -5.36
C ALA A 13 11.06 -22.71 -4.78
N LEU A 14 11.44 -22.44 -3.52
CA LEU A 14 11.20 -21.16 -2.88
C LEU A 14 11.93 -20.02 -3.59
N VAL A 15 13.20 -20.20 -3.97
CA VAL A 15 13.97 -19.18 -4.71
C VAL A 15 13.35 -18.89 -6.07
N ILE A 16 12.99 -19.93 -6.82
CA ILE A 16 12.35 -19.82 -8.15
C ILE A 16 11.01 -19.09 -8.05
N LEU A 17 10.30 -19.19 -6.93
CA LEU A 17 9.06 -18.48 -6.69
C LEU A 17 9.29 -17.04 -6.21
N LEU A 18 10.20 -16.82 -5.26
CA LEU A 18 10.42 -15.51 -4.63
C LEU A 18 11.04 -14.49 -5.59
N ILE A 19 11.97 -14.90 -6.46
CA ILE A 19 12.61 -13.97 -7.41
C ILE A 19 11.58 -13.29 -8.33
N PRO A 20 10.76 -14.03 -9.11
CA PRO A 20 9.77 -13.40 -9.98
C PRO A 20 8.68 -12.69 -9.17
N PHE A 21 8.31 -13.18 -7.99
CA PHE A 21 7.36 -12.51 -7.11
C PHE A 21 7.86 -11.12 -6.69
N VAL A 22 9.06 -11.03 -6.13
CA VAL A 22 9.64 -9.75 -5.69
C VAL A 22 9.87 -8.81 -6.87
N ALA A 23 10.30 -9.34 -8.03
CA ALA A 23 10.44 -8.54 -9.25
C ALA A 23 9.10 -7.94 -9.70
N ALA A 24 8.04 -8.74 -9.74
CA ALA A 24 6.70 -8.29 -10.09
C ALA A 24 6.13 -7.29 -9.07
N ALA A 25 6.29 -7.55 -7.77
CA ALA A 25 5.85 -6.66 -6.70
C ALA A 25 6.60 -5.31 -6.74
N SER A 26 7.90 -5.33 -7.03
CA SER A 26 8.71 -4.11 -7.18
C SER A 26 8.28 -3.32 -8.42
N LEU A 27 8.02 -4.00 -9.55
CA LEU A 27 7.53 -3.35 -10.75
C LEU A 27 6.16 -2.72 -10.52
N TYR A 28 5.25 -3.42 -9.84
CA TYR A 28 3.95 -2.89 -9.43
C TYR A 28 4.12 -1.67 -8.52
N ASN A 29 4.98 -1.75 -7.50
CA ASN A 29 5.23 -0.64 -6.58
C ASN A 29 5.69 0.62 -7.32
N LEU A 30 6.56 0.49 -8.32
CA LEU A 30 7.14 1.62 -9.06
C LEU A 30 6.26 2.13 -10.22
N SER A 31 5.42 1.27 -10.80
CA SER A 31 4.71 1.60 -12.06
C SER A 31 3.25 1.95 -11.85
N THR A 32 2.65 1.58 -10.71
CA THR A 32 1.26 1.88 -10.41
C THR A 32 1.13 3.30 -9.87
N PRO A 33 0.37 4.19 -10.52
CA PRO A 33 0.16 5.55 -10.03
C PRO A 33 -0.38 5.54 -8.60
N LEU A 34 0.02 6.53 -7.80
CA LEU A 34 -0.39 6.58 -6.40
C LEU A 34 -1.89 6.75 -6.27
N TYR A 35 -2.48 6.04 -5.31
CA TYR A 35 -3.90 6.16 -4.97
C TYR A 35 -4.87 5.75 -6.08
N GLU A 36 -4.40 5.13 -7.17
CA GLU A 36 -5.26 4.57 -8.21
C GLU A 36 -5.61 3.11 -7.95
N SER A 37 -4.85 2.44 -7.07
CA SER A 37 -5.22 1.10 -6.61
C SER A 37 -6.45 1.16 -5.70
N PRO A 38 -7.31 0.12 -5.73
CA PRO A 38 -8.47 0.02 -4.84
C PRO A 38 -8.07 0.28 -3.39
N ASP A 39 -8.81 1.17 -2.73
CA ASP A 39 -8.67 1.53 -1.31
C ASP A 39 -7.30 2.03 -0.83
N GLU A 40 -6.33 2.22 -1.73
CA GLU A 40 -4.97 2.63 -1.36
C GLU A 40 -4.91 3.99 -0.65
N LEU A 41 -5.70 4.97 -1.11
CA LEU A 41 -5.82 6.27 -0.45
C LEU A 41 -6.38 6.14 0.97
N GLN A 42 -7.37 5.27 1.16
CA GLN A 42 -8.00 5.03 2.45
C GLN A 42 -7.01 4.36 3.41
N HIS A 43 -6.24 3.39 2.93
CA HIS A 43 -5.18 2.77 3.73
C HIS A 43 -4.06 3.76 4.10
N ALA A 44 -3.63 4.60 3.15
CA ALA A 44 -2.63 5.63 3.40
C ALA A 44 -3.13 6.66 4.42
N ALA A 45 -4.38 7.10 4.30
CA ALA A 45 -5.00 8.01 5.25
C ALA A 45 -5.02 7.46 6.68
N TYR A 46 -5.33 6.16 6.85
CA TYR A 46 -5.28 5.53 8.17
C TYR A 46 -3.82 5.51 8.70
N ALA A 47 -2.86 5.04 7.90
CA ALA A 47 -1.47 4.99 8.34
C ALA A 47 -0.91 6.38 8.73
N VAL A 48 -1.21 7.42 7.95
CA VAL A 48 -0.80 8.80 8.22
C VAL A 48 -1.52 9.37 9.44
N TRP A 49 -2.81 9.09 9.62
CA TRP A 49 -3.56 9.47 10.83
C TRP A 49 -2.93 8.90 12.11
N LEU A 50 -2.49 7.64 12.07
CA LEU A 50 -1.76 7.03 13.17
C LEU A 50 -0.35 7.61 13.35
N ALA A 51 0.34 7.90 12.25
CA ALA A 51 1.68 8.52 12.27
C ALA A 51 1.64 9.92 12.90
N ASP A 52 0.57 10.68 12.65
CA ASP A 52 0.28 11.98 13.26
C ASP A 52 -0.06 11.89 14.76
N GLY A 53 -0.17 10.68 15.33
CA GLY A 53 -0.50 10.49 16.74
C GLY A 53 -1.96 10.79 17.10
N ARG A 54 -2.88 10.81 16.12
CA ARG A 54 -4.30 11.13 16.30
C ARG A 54 -5.13 10.00 16.94
N GLY A 55 -4.49 8.92 17.38
CA GLY A 55 -5.14 7.75 17.97
C GLY A 55 -5.91 6.90 16.94
N LEU A 56 -6.70 5.93 17.42
CA LEU A 56 -7.48 5.07 16.52
C LEU A 56 -8.57 5.88 15.79
N PRO A 57 -8.78 5.64 14.48
CA PRO A 57 -9.86 6.29 13.75
C PRO A 57 -11.23 5.91 14.31
N VAL A 58 -12.14 6.88 14.30
CA VAL A 58 -13.55 6.67 14.66
C VAL A 58 -14.38 6.70 13.39
N VAL A 59 -15.10 5.62 13.11
CA VAL A 59 -15.95 5.53 11.91
C VAL A 59 -17.34 6.05 12.25
N ASP A 60 -17.70 7.18 11.65
CA ASP A 60 -19.05 7.76 11.71
C ASP A 60 -19.72 7.63 10.33
N PRO A 61 -20.87 6.96 10.18
CA PRO A 61 -21.61 6.90 8.93
C PRO A 61 -21.98 8.28 8.36
N ALA A 62 -22.19 9.29 9.21
CA ALA A 62 -22.50 10.65 8.78
C ALA A 62 -21.24 11.44 8.36
N ALA A 63 -20.07 11.03 8.83
CA ALA A 63 -18.78 11.65 8.56
C ALA A 63 -17.69 10.56 8.45
N PRO A 64 -17.61 9.82 7.32
CA PRO A 64 -16.81 8.60 7.21
C PRO A 64 -15.29 8.84 7.32
N GLY A 65 -14.86 10.10 7.32
CA GLY A 65 -13.46 10.47 7.40
C GLY A 65 -12.65 10.06 6.16
N PRO A 66 -11.35 10.34 6.17
CA PRO A 66 -10.46 10.09 5.02
C PRO A 66 -10.18 8.60 4.79
N TRP A 67 -10.19 7.77 5.85
CA TRP A 67 -10.08 6.30 5.78
C TRP A 67 -11.36 5.59 5.32
N ARG A 68 -12.51 6.27 5.34
CA ARG A 68 -13.82 5.70 4.96
C ARG A 68 -14.09 4.34 5.61
N GLN A 69 -14.39 3.31 4.83
CA GLN A 69 -14.65 1.97 5.33
C GLN A 69 -13.41 1.31 5.96
N GLU A 70 -12.20 1.70 5.56
CA GLU A 70 -10.96 1.11 6.07
C GLU A 70 -10.72 1.41 7.54
N GLY A 71 -11.36 2.44 8.10
CA GLY A 71 -11.30 2.72 9.54
C GLY A 71 -11.91 1.62 10.41
N THR A 72 -12.73 0.74 9.83
CA THR A 72 -13.29 -0.43 10.54
C THR A 72 -12.32 -1.60 10.62
N GLN A 73 -11.22 -1.57 9.85
CA GLN A 73 -10.25 -2.64 9.79
C GLN A 73 -9.38 -2.69 11.06
N PRO A 74 -8.87 -3.88 11.45
CA PRO A 74 -7.95 -4.01 12.57
C PRO A 74 -6.67 -3.16 12.39
N PRO A 75 -6.15 -2.55 13.47
CA PRO A 75 -5.14 -1.50 13.38
C PRO A 75 -3.71 -2.00 13.14
N LEU A 76 -3.43 -3.31 13.28
CA LEU A 76 -2.06 -3.83 13.35
C LEU A 76 -1.22 -3.45 12.12
N TYR A 77 -1.75 -3.68 10.92
CA TYR A 77 -1.05 -3.34 9.68
C TYR A 77 -0.76 -1.84 9.61
N TYR A 78 -1.77 -1.01 9.87
CA TYR A 78 -1.63 0.45 9.83
C TYR A 78 -0.64 0.97 10.86
N TRP A 79 -0.61 0.36 12.05
CA TRP A 79 0.35 0.72 13.09
C TRP A 79 1.79 0.45 12.66
N ILE A 80 2.06 -0.68 11.99
CA ILE A 80 3.39 -1.02 11.44
C ILE A 80 3.78 0.02 10.37
N VAL A 81 2.89 0.31 9.43
CA VAL A 81 3.14 1.30 8.38
C VAL A 81 3.37 2.69 8.98
N ALA A 82 2.58 3.08 9.97
CA ALA A 82 2.70 4.37 10.66
C ALA A 82 4.09 4.59 11.29
N GLN A 83 4.74 3.55 11.82
CA GLN A 83 6.10 3.67 12.37
C GLN A 83 7.12 4.12 11.32
N VAL A 84 6.93 3.68 10.07
CA VAL A 84 7.81 4.03 8.95
C VAL A 84 7.42 5.38 8.35
N VAL A 85 6.12 5.65 8.22
CA VAL A 85 5.60 6.92 7.70
C VAL A 85 5.96 8.09 8.61
N ALA A 86 5.89 7.92 9.93
CA ALA A 86 6.27 8.95 10.91
C ALA A 86 7.75 9.40 10.79
N ALA A 87 8.62 8.56 10.20
CA ALA A 87 10.03 8.86 10.00
C ALA A 87 10.33 9.63 8.69
N VAL A 88 9.32 9.89 7.87
CA VAL A 88 9.46 10.50 6.55
C VAL A 88 8.59 11.75 6.45
N PRO A 89 9.04 12.84 5.79
CA PRO A 89 8.19 13.99 5.54
C PRO A 89 6.91 13.61 4.79
N HIS A 90 5.76 14.08 5.27
CA HIS A 90 4.45 13.89 4.65
C HIS A 90 3.57 15.11 4.96
N ASP A 91 2.60 15.40 4.09
CA ASP A 91 1.78 16.62 4.14
C ASP A 91 0.55 16.46 5.07
N GLY A 92 0.49 15.36 5.81
CA GLY A 92 -0.65 14.98 6.66
C GLY A 92 -1.82 14.41 5.85
N VAL A 93 -2.87 13.98 6.56
CA VAL A 93 -3.99 13.26 5.93
C VAL A 93 -4.75 14.13 4.92
N GLU A 94 -4.82 15.43 5.17
CA GLU A 94 -5.48 16.41 4.31
C GLU A 94 -4.69 16.70 3.02
N GLY A 95 -3.38 16.42 3.01
CA GLY A 95 -2.47 16.68 1.88
C GLY A 95 -2.30 15.51 0.90
N LEU A 96 -2.81 14.31 1.24
CA LEU A 96 -2.47 13.06 0.53
C LEU A 96 -2.80 13.07 -0.95
N ALA A 97 -3.99 13.55 -1.34
CA ALA A 97 -4.43 13.52 -2.72
C ALA A 97 -5.48 14.59 -3.02
N THR A 98 -5.43 15.12 -4.24
CA THR A 98 -6.53 15.89 -4.80
C THR A 98 -7.42 14.97 -5.62
N LEU A 99 -8.68 14.81 -5.26
CA LEU A 99 -9.61 13.95 -6.00
C LEU A 99 -9.97 14.56 -7.35
N ASN A 100 -10.06 13.72 -8.39
CA ASN A 100 -10.51 14.13 -9.72
C ASN A 100 -12.05 14.26 -9.71
N PRO A 101 -12.63 15.46 -9.91
CA PRO A 101 -14.08 15.67 -9.87
C PRO A 101 -14.81 14.99 -11.05
N TYR A 102 -14.07 14.58 -12.08
CA TYR A 102 -14.61 13.94 -13.28
C TYR A 102 -14.35 12.43 -13.30
N ALA A 103 -13.88 11.84 -12.19
CA ALA A 103 -13.62 10.41 -12.09
C ALA A 103 -14.91 9.59 -12.26
N SER A 104 -14.92 8.64 -13.21
CA SER A 104 -16.07 7.77 -13.52
C SER A 104 -15.94 6.37 -12.91
N ILE A 105 -15.33 6.26 -11.73
CA ILE A 105 -14.97 4.98 -11.11
C ILE A 105 -16.23 4.17 -10.80
N GLY A 106 -16.23 2.90 -11.20
CA GLY A 106 -17.34 1.98 -10.96
C GLY A 106 -18.54 2.15 -11.92
N ASP A 107 -18.51 3.11 -12.84
CA ASP A 107 -19.54 3.26 -13.88
C ASP A 107 -19.12 2.52 -15.17
N PRO A 108 -19.71 1.36 -15.50
CA PRO A 108 -19.38 0.62 -16.71
C PRO A 108 -19.90 1.30 -17.99
N GLN A 109 -20.82 2.25 -17.89
CA GLN A 109 -21.37 2.97 -19.05
C GLN A 109 -20.51 4.15 -19.48
N ARG A 110 -19.54 4.56 -18.66
CA ARG A 110 -18.56 5.62 -18.96
C ARG A 110 -17.17 5.01 -19.06
N PRO A 111 -16.68 4.66 -20.26
CA PRO A 111 -15.37 4.03 -20.42
C PRO A 111 -14.20 5.01 -20.19
N ASP A 112 -14.47 6.31 -20.20
CA ASP A 112 -13.49 7.39 -20.07
C ASP A 112 -13.22 7.79 -18.61
N ASN A 113 -12.07 8.45 -18.38
CA ASN A 113 -11.70 9.12 -17.13
C ASN A 113 -11.81 8.27 -15.85
N LYS A 114 -11.06 7.17 -15.78
CA LYS A 114 -10.98 6.29 -14.61
C LYS A 114 -10.03 6.77 -13.51
N ASN A 115 -9.23 7.80 -13.76
CA ASN A 115 -8.28 8.34 -12.80
C ASN A 115 -9.03 8.92 -11.60
N ARG A 116 -8.78 8.39 -10.41
CA ARG A 116 -9.35 8.82 -9.14
C ARG A 116 -8.76 10.13 -8.65
N VAL A 117 -7.46 10.34 -8.88
CA VAL A 117 -6.72 11.46 -8.32
C VAL A 117 -6.10 12.34 -9.41
N LEU A 118 -5.90 13.60 -9.08
CA LEU A 118 -5.09 14.51 -9.86
C LEU A 118 -3.63 14.35 -9.40
N HIS A 119 -2.80 13.83 -10.29
CA HIS A 119 -1.41 13.51 -10.00
C HIS A 119 -0.50 14.74 -10.02
N ASP A 120 0.41 14.81 -9.05
CA ASP A 120 1.49 15.78 -9.03
C ASP A 120 2.79 15.09 -9.48
N VAL A 121 3.15 15.30 -10.75
CA VAL A 121 4.30 14.65 -11.38
C VAL A 121 5.61 14.96 -10.66
N GLU A 122 5.76 16.15 -10.06
CA GLU A 122 6.99 16.52 -9.35
C GLU A 122 7.13 15.75 -8.04
N LYS A 123 6.02 15.48 -7.34
CA LYS A 123 6.05 14.65 -6.12
C LYS A 123 6.27 13.17 -6.40
N GLU A 124 5.64 12.68 -7.47
CA GLU A 124 5.60 11.26 -7.85
C GLU A 124 6.83 10.80 -8.65
N ARG A 125 7.65 11.72 -9.15
CA ARG A 125 8.88 11.36 -9.87
C ARG A 125 10.00 10.95 -8.91
N TRP A 126 10.81 9.98 -9.34
CA TRP A 126 12.02 9.60 -8.61
C TRP A 126 13.03 10.77 -8.55
N PRO A 127 13.61 11.09 -7.37
CA PRO A 127 13.44 10.45 -6.07
C PRO A 127 12.17 10.91 -5.33
N PHE A 128 11.25 9.98 -5.09
CA PHE A 128 9.91 10.25 -4.54
C PHE A 128 9.97 11.19 -3.31
N SER A 129 9.09 12.19 -3.30
CA SER A 129 9.03 13.21 -2.25
C SER A 129 7.70 13.18 -1.48
N ALA A 130 7.74 13.69 -0.25
CA ALA A 130 6.59 13.77 0.65
C ALA A 130 5.78 12.44 0.70
N ASP A 131 4.47 12.54 0.50
CA ASP A 131 3.52 11.44 0.58
C ASP A 131 3.82 10.31 -0.41
N ALA A 132 4.39 10.61 -1.58
CA ALA A 132 4.76 9.58 -2.55
C ALA A 132 5.73 8.56 -1.95
N ARG A 133 6.72 9.04 -1.20
CA ARG A 133 7.68 8.16 -0.52
C ARG A 133 6.99 7.29 0.52
N SER A 134 6.04 7.86 1.27
CA SER A 134 5.29 7.12 2.30
C SER A 134 4.52 5.94 1.69
N VAL A 135 3.89 6.13 0.53
CA VAL A 135 3.13 5.07 -0.17
C VAL A 135 4.05 4.00 -0.71
N HIS A 136 5.18 4.36 -1.33
CA HIS A 136 6.15 3.36 -1.81
C HIS A 136 6.74 2.52 -0.67
N LEU A 137 6.95 3.11 0.50
CA LEU A 137 7.37 2.39 1.71
C LEU A 137 6.26 1.46 2.23
N ALA A 138 5.01 1.93 2.27
CA ALA A 138 3.87 1.10 2.65
C ALA A 138 3.71 -0.12 1.72
N ARG A 139 3.78 0.09 0.40
CA ARG A 139 3.79 -1.00 -0.61
C ARG A 139 4.95 -1.97 -0.38
N GLY A 140 6.12 -1.46 0.00
CA GLY A 140 7.29 -2.26 0.38
C GLY A 140 7.03 -3.15 1.60
N ILE A 141 6.40 -2.62 2.66
CA ILE A 141 6.01 -3.39 3.85
C ILE A 141 5.04 -4.52 3.47
N SER A 142 4.01 -4.22 2.66
CA SER A 142 3.07 -5.24 2.17
C SER A 142 3.78 -6.33 1.36
N THR A 143 4.77 -5.95 0.55
CA THR A 143 5.59 -6.91 -0.20
C THR A 143 6.40 -7.80 0.74
N LEU A 144 7.02 -7.24 1.79
CA LEU A 144 7.77 -8.02 2.78
C LEU A 144 6.88 -8.99 3.56
N MET A 145 5.68 -8.56 3.94
CA MET A 145 4.71 -9.45 4.60
C MET A 145 4.28 -10.60 3.68
N ALA A 146 4.06 -10.32 2.39
CA ALA A 146 3.75 -11.35 1.41
C ALA A 146 4.92 -12.33 1.19
N VAL A 147 6.16 -11.84 1.13
CA VAL A 147 7.36 -12.70 1.13
C VAL A 147 7.41 -13.57 2.38
N GLY A 148 7.16 -13.00 3.56
CA GLY A 148 7.11 -13.74 4.82
C GLY A 148 6.06 -14.86 4.81
N THR A 149 4.88 -14.60 4.25
CA THR A 149 3.82 -15.61 4.05
C THR A 149 4.29 -16.74 3.14
N LEU A 150 4.93 -16.42 2.02
CA LEU A 150 5.47 -17.44 1.11
C LEU A 150 6.54 -18.30 1.80
N VAL A 151 7.47 -17.67 2.52
CA VAL A 151 8.48 -18.39 3.32
C VAL A 151 7.82 -19.31 4.35
N ALA A 152 6.81 -18.84 5.08
CA ALA A 152 6.11 -19.62 6.09
C ALA A 152 5.27 -20.79 5.52
N ILE A 153 4.85 -20.71 4.26
CA ILE A 153 4.12 -21.81 3.59
C ILE A 153 5.07 -22.91 3.11
N TYR A 154 6.26 -22.53 2.62
CA TYR A 154 7.20 -23.44 1.96
C TYR A 154 8.37 -23.92 2.85
N CYS A 155 8.48 -23.40 4.08
CA CYS A 155 9.49 -23.81 5.09
C CYS A 155 8.83 -24.52 6.27
#